data_AF-A0A2G6D785-F1
#
_entry.id   AF-A0A2G6D785-F1
#
_cell.length_a   1.000
_cell.length_b   1.000
_cell.length_c   1.000
_cell.angle_alpha   90.00
_cell.angle_beta   90.00
_cell.angle_gamma   90.00
#
_symmetry.space_group_name_H-M   'P 1'
#
loop_
_entity.id
_entity.type
_entity.pdbx_description
1 polymer ?
#
loop_
_entity_poly.entity_id
_entity_poly.type
_entity_poly.pdbx_seq_one_letter_code
_entity_poly.pdbx_strand_id
1 'polypeptide(L)'
;MGLLTQLALGYHTKIITSRENMSLFIQPLLERLNDTRRKVLKHLVSGHPMKTIPDTSGISQRYAEKVLIDVRKEFGNISTNELIYILGMVHIHEHL
;
A
#
# COMPACT_ATOMS: atom_id res chain seq x y z
N MET A 1 22.20 -20.40 7.31
CA MET A 1 21.20 -19.35 7.62
C MET A 1 20.98 -19.32 9.12
N GLY A 2 20.93 -18.15 9.76
CA GLY A 2 20.71 -18.03 11.20
C GLY A 2 19.26 -18.30 11.61
N LEU A 3 19.03 -18.60 12.89
CA LEU A 3 17.70 -18.88 13.46
C LEU A 3 16.68 -17.76 13.17
N LEU A 4 17.11 -16.50 13.28
CA LEU A 4 16.26 -15.34 12.98
C LEU A 4 15.74 -15.37 11.54
N THR A 5 16.61 -15.71 10.58
CA THR A 5 16.24 -15.79 9.16
C THR A 5 15.20 -16.88 8.93
N GLN A 6 15.34 -18.04 9.58
CA GLN A 6 14.37 -19.13 9.48
C GLN A 6 13.01 -18.74 10.07
N LEU A 7 13.01 -18.08 11.23
CA LEU A 7 11.78 -17.59 11.86
C LEU A 7 11.08 -16.53 10.99
N ALA A 8 11.84 -15.59 10.44
CA ALA A 8 11.31 -14.58 9.53
C ALA A 8 10.70 -15.20 8.27
N LEU A 9 11.38 -16.18 7.66
CA LEU A 9 10.88 -16.88 6.47
C LEU A 9 9.62 -17.68 6.76
N GLY A 10 9.57 -18.37 7.91
CA GLY A 10 8.40 -19.11 8.36
C GLY A 10 7.20 -18.21 8.64
N TYR A 11 7.42 -17.07 9.30
CA TYR A 11 6.38 -16.06 9.55
C TYR A 11 5.84 -15.47 8.24
N HIS A 12 6.74 -15.04 7.36
CA HIS A 12 6.40 -14.52 6.03
C HIS A 12 5.55 -15.52 5.23
N THR A 13 5.98 -16.79 5.18
CA THR A 13 5.25 -17.85 4.49
C THR A 13 3.84 -18.01 5.05
N LYS A 14 3.68 -18.02 6.38
CA LYS A 14 2.36 -18.14 7.04
C LYS A 14 1.42 -16.96 6.78
N ILE A 15 1.96 -15.75 6.61
CA ILE A 15 1.15 -14.57 6.29
C ILE A 15 0.71 -14.63 4.83
N ILE A 16 1.64 -14.83 3.89
CA ILE A 16 1.33 -14.76 2.47
C ILE A 16 0.37 -15.88 2.03
N THR A 17 0.40 -17.04 2.69
CA THR A 17 -0.48 -18.16 2.32
C THR A 17 -1.87 -18.08 2.96
N SER A 18 -2.15 -17.12 3.84
CA SER A 18 -3.45 -16.98 4.51
C SER A 18 -4.01 -15.56 4.35
N ARG A 19 -5.18 -15.46 3.72
CA ARG A 19 -5.89 -14.18 3.55
C ARG A 19 -6.21 -13.52 4.90
N GLU A 20 -6.60 -14.31 5.89
CA GLU A 20 -6.89 -13.81 7.25
C GLU A 20 -5.63 -13.25 7.90
N ASN A 21 -4.51 -13.98 7.84
CA ASN A 21 -3.24 -13.51 8.41
C ASN A 21 -2.71 -12.28 7.67
N MET A 22 -2.90 -12.20 6.35
CA MET A 22 -2.56 -11.01 5.57
C MET A 22 -3.35 -9.80 6.04
N SER A 23 -4.67 -9.94 6.24
CA SER A 23 -5.51 -8.86 6.76
C SER A 23 -5.04 -8.35 8.13
N LEU A 24 -4.70 -9.26 9.04
CA LEU A 24 -4.15 -8.90 10.36
C LEU A 24 -2.77 -8.25 10.25
N PHE A 25 -1.93 -8.71 9.33
CA PHE A 25 -0.60 -8.17 9.09
C PHE A 25 -0.64 -6.73 8.56
N ILE A 26 -1.56 -6.43 7.65
CA ILE A 26 -1.70 -5.07 7.08
C ILE A 26 -2.54 -4.14 7.95
N GLN A 27 -3.29 -4.63 8.94
CA GLN A 27 -4.17 -3.81 9.75
C GLN A 27 -3.47 -2.57 10.35
N PRO A 28 -2.28 -2.67 10.96
CA PRO A 28 -1.57 -1.49 11.49
C PRO A 28 -1.20 -0.48 10.41
N LEU A 29 -0.99 -0.91 9.16
CA LEU A 29 -0.79 -0.02 8.03
C LEU A 29 -2.10 0.71 7.68
N LEU A 30 -3.22 -0.02 7.60
CA LEU A 30 -4.54 0.52 7.28
C LEU A 30 -5.01 1.58 8.29
N GLU A 31 -4.75 1.37 9.58
CA GLU A 31 -5.11 2.31 10.66
C GLU A 31 -4.36 3.65 10.56
N ARG A 32 -3.19 3.68 9.90
CA ARG A 32 -2.41 4.90 9.69
C ARG A 32 -2.80 5.65 8.41
N LEU A 33 -3.68 5.08 7.58
CA LEU A 33 -4.16 5.73 6.37
C LEU A 33 -5.36 6.64 6.70
N ASN A 34 -5.13 7.94 6.71
CA ASN A 34 -6.24 8.90 6.70
C ASN A 34 -7.02 8.84 5.38
N ASP A 35 -8.19 9.47 5.34
CA ASP A 35 -9.11 9.44 4.19
C ASP A 35 -8.44 9.87 2.87
N THR A 36 -7.58 10.89 2.92
CA THR A 36 -6.85 11.38 1.76
C THR A 36 -5.88 10.30 1.24
N ARG A 37 -5.07 9.71 2.11
CA ARG A 37 -4.13 8.64 1.74
C ARG A 37 -4.88 7.44 1.17
N ARG A 38 -6.00 7.05 1.79
CA ARG A 38 -6.87 5.96 1.32
C ARG A 38 -7.39 6.24 -0.10
N LYS A 39 -7.92 7.43 -0.35
CA LYS A 39 -8.40 7.85 -1.69
C LYS A 39 -7.28 7.83 -2.74
N VAL A 40 -6.11 8.37 -2.40
CA VAL A 40 -4.95 8.41 -3.31
C VAL A 40 -4.45 7.00 -3.64
N LEU A 41 -4.30 6.14 -2.63
CA LEU A 41 -3.89 4.75 -2.83
C LEU A 41 -4.93 3.95 -3.60
N LYS A 42 -6.22 4.13 -3.32
CA LYS A 42 -7.32 3.49 -4.05
C LYS A 42 -7.31 3.88 -5.53
N HIS A 43 -7.12 5.17 -5.82
CA HIS A 43 -6.98 5.65 -7.19
C HIS A 43 -5.73 5.06 -7.86
N LEU A 44 -4.59 5.04 -7.17
CA LEU A 44 -3.35 4.46 -7.68
C LEU A 44 -3.51 2.97 -8.06
N VAL A 45 -4.04 2.14 -7.18
CA VAL A 45 -4.19 0.70 -7.42
C VAL A 45 -5.28 0.37 -8.44
N SER A 46 -6.20 1.31 -8.72
CA SER A 46 -7.17 1.16 -9.80
C SER A 46 -6.56 1.28 -11.22
N GLY A 47 -5.29 1.70 -11.32
CA GLY A 47 -4.59 1.87 -12.60
C GLY A 47 -4.95 3.15 -13.36
N HIS A 48 -5.79 4.01 -12.80
CA HIS A 48 -6.13 5.29 -13.44
C HIS A 48 -4.97 6.29 -13.37
N PRO A 49 -4.76 7.10 -14.41
CA PRO A 49 -3.74 8.16 -14.38
C PRO A 49 -4.04 9.17 -13.27
N MET A 50 -3.03 9.56 -12.49
CA MET A 50 -3.20 10.48 -11.34
C MET A 50 -3.87 11.82 -11.71
N LYS A 51 -3.73 12.30 -12.95
CA LYS A 51 -4.44 13.49 -13.45
C LYS A 51 -5.98 13.39 -13.37
N THR A 52 -6.53 12.17 -13.31
CA THR A 52 -7.98 11.89 -13.22
C THR A 52 -8.48 11.72 -11.79
N ILE A 53 -7.60 11.85 -10.79
CA ILE A 53 -8.01 11.77 -9.37
C ILE A 53 -9.03 12.84 -8.94
N PRO A 54 -9.04 14.08 -9.50
CA PRO A 54 -10.05 15.06 -9.11
C PRO A 54 -11.46 14.58 -9.42
N ASP A 55 -11.63 13.88 -10.55
CA ASP A 55 -12.93 13.41 -11.06
C ASP A 55 -13.57 12.34 -10.15
N THR A 56 -12.73 11.58 -9.42
CA THR A 56 -13.19 10.43 -8.62
C THR A 56 -13.18 10.69 -7.12
N SER A 57 -12.40 11.67 -6.64
CA SER A 57 -12.14 11.84 -5.21
C SER A 57 -12.30 13.27 -4.67
N GLY A 58 -12.39 14.26 -5.57
CA GLY A 58 -12.37 15.69 -5.22
C GLY A 58 -10.99 16.19 -4.79
N ILE A 59 -9.93 15.38 -4.88
CA ILE A 59 -8.57 15.76 -4.53
C ILE A 59 -7.87 16.36 -5.76
N SER A 60 -7.18 17.49 -5.60
CA SER A 60 -6.38 18.05 -6.68
C SER A 60 -5.19 17.14 -7.04
N GLN A 61 -4.87 17.03 -8.32
CA GLN A 61 -3.75 16.21 -8.81
C GLN A 61 -2.45 16.53 -8.04
N ARG A 62 -2.10 17.81 -7.91
CA ARG A 62 -0.86 18.24 -7.23
C ARG A 62 -0.81 17.80 -5.77
N TYR A 63 -1.95 17.83 -5.07
CA TYR A 63 -2.00 17.38 -3.69
C TYR A 63 -1.89 15.85 -3.60
N ALA A 64 -2.57 15.12 -4.48
CA ALA A 64 -2.45 13.67 -4.57
C ALA A 64 -1.01 13.21 -4.87
N GLU A 65 -0.31 13.89 -5.78
CA GLU A 65 1.10 13.61 -6.08
C GLU A 65 2.00 13.84 -4.86
N LYS A 66 1.77 14.92 -4.10
CA LYS A 66 2.48 15.17 -2.84
C LYS A 66 2.24 14.04 -1.84
N VAL A 67 0.98 13.64 -1.66
CA VAL A 67 0.60 12.52 -0.78
C VAL A 67 1.29 11.23 -1.22
N LEU A 68 1.34 10.94 -2.53
CA LEU A 68 2.01 9.76 -3.06
C LEU A 68 3.53 9.79 -2.80
N ILE A 69 4.17 10.95 -2.95
CA ILE A 69 5.59 11.14 -2.61
C ILE A 69 5.83 10.85 -1.13
N ASP A 70 4.99 11.38 -0.25
CA ASP A 70 5.13 11.18 1.19
C ASP A 70 4.95 9.70 1.56
N VAL A 71 3.96 9.01 0.98
CA VAL A 71 3.81 7.55 1.15
C VAL A 71 5.06 6.82 0.66
N ARG A 72 5.56 7.11 -0.54
CA ARG A 72 6.76 6.45 -1.08
C ARG A 72 7.98 6.63 -0.17
N LYS A 73 8.14 7.80 0.45
CA LYS A 73 9.22 8.06 1.43
C LYS A 73 9.10 7.17 2.67
N GLU A 74 7.89 6.94 3.17
CA GLU A 74 7.66 6.03 4.31
C GLU A 74 8.07 4.57 4.00
N PHE A 75 8.04 4.18 2.73
CA PHE A 75 8.50 2.86 2.26
C PHE A 75 9.99 2.83 1.85
N GLY A 76 10.78 3.84 2.23
CA GLY A 76 12.21 3.91 1.89
C GLY A 76 12.50 4.63 0.58
N ASN A 77 11.61 5.55 0.17
CA ASN A 77 11.74 6.35 -1.06
C ASN A 77 11.79 5.53 -2.36
N ILE A 78 11.05 4.42 -2.37
CA ILE A 78 10.86 3.57 -3.55
C ILE A 78 10.14 4.32 -4.68
N SER A 79 10.15 3.77 -5.88
CA SER A 79 9.36 4.23 -7.03
C SER A 79 7.86 3.95 -6.88
N THR A 80 7.05 4.60 -7.70
CA THR A 80 5.60 4.35 -7.75
C THR A 80 5.29 2.91 -8.18
N ASN A 81 6.07 2.34 -9.11
CA ASN A 81 5.87 0.97 -9.58
C ASN A 81 6.19 -0.06 -8.49
N GLU A 82 7.28 0.16 -7.74
CA GLU A 82 7.61 -0.68 -6.58
C GLU A 82 6.52 -0.60 -5.51
N LEU A 83 5.97 0.60 -5.26
CA LEU A 83 4.85 0.76 -4.34
C LEU A 83 3.62 -0.03 -4.82
N ILE A 84 3.24 0.11 -6.09
CA ILE A 84 2.11 -0.65 -6.68
C ILE A 84 2.33 -2.15 -6.52
N TYR A 85 3.54 -2.64 -6.79
CA TYR A 85 3.89 -4.04 -6.63
C TYR A 85 3.68 -4.52 -5.19
N ILE A 86 4.23 -3.80 -4.21
CA ILE A 86 4.07 -4.13 -2.78
C ILE A 86 2.61 -4.13 -2.36
N LEU A 87 1.86 -3.11 -2.77
CA LEU A 87 0.43 -2.98 -2.47
C LEU A 87 -0.41 -4.12 -3.10
N GLY A 88 -0.02 -4.58 -4.30
CA GLY A 88 -0.61 -5.74 -4.95
C GLY A 88 -0.32 -7.05 -4.22
N MET A 89 0.93 -7.25 -3.77
CA MET A 89 1.36 -8.44 -3.02
C MET A 89 0.60 -8.64 -1.71
N VAL A 90 0.14 -7.55 -1.09
CA VAL A 90 -0.64 -7.58 0.15
C VAL A 90 -2.15 -7.43 -0.06
N HIS A 91 -2.61 -7.48 -1.32
CA HIS A 91 -4.01 -7.36 -1.69
C HIS A 91 -4.70 -6.11 -1.11
N ILE A 92 -3.98 -4.98 -0.98
CA ILE A 92 -4.49 -3.79 -0.26
C ILE A 92 -5.83 -3.29 -0.81
N HIS A 93 -6.08 -3.49 -2.11
CA HIS A 93 -7.30 -3.05 -2.79
C HIS A 93 -8.57 -3.70 -2.21
N GLU A 94 -8.48 -4.88 -1.61
CA GLU A 94 -9.60 -5.53 -0.91
C GLU A 94 -9.97 -4.80 0.40
N HIS A 95 -9.11 -3.88 0.87
CA HIS A 95 -9.22 -3.22 2.17
C HIS A 95 -9.29 -1.68 2.09
N LEU A 96 -9.30 -1.09 0.88
CA LEU A 96 -9.25 0.36 0.65
C LEU A 96 -10.62 1.02 0.44
#